data_AF-A0A2J6J618-F1
#
_entry.id   AF-A0A2J6J618-F1
#
_cell.length_a   1.000
_cell.length_b   1.000
_cell.length_c   1.000
_cell.angle_alpha   90.00
_cell.angle_beta   90.00
_cell.angle_gamma   90.00
#
_symmetry.space_group_name_H-M   'P 1'
#
loop_
_entity.id
_entity.type
_entity.pdbx_description
1 polymer ?
#
loop_
_entity_poly.entity_id
_entity_poly.type
_entity_poly.pdbx_seq_one_letter_code
_entity_poly.pdbx_strand_id
1 'polypeptide(L)'
;MAKKKMEIIGERAAAVGYRRISKRNKIVARIDREDWLQHMAEHFELGLMELVAAMNEKTGFYEDYYRRNLSKDRQEVSLITSRTVPSSFEDPTGYVPKD
;
A
#
# COMPACT_ATOMS: atom_id res chain seq x y z
N MET A 1 33.20 -7.49 -13.19
CA MET A 1 32.41 -6.23 -13.18
C MET A 1 31.15 -6.44 -12.37
N ALA A 2 31.05 -5.82 -11.18
CA ALA A 2 29.87 -5.94 -10.33
C ALA A 2 28.70 -5.19 -10.98
N LYS A 3 27.59 -5.89 -11.27
CA LYS A 3 26.35 -5.26 -11.70
C LYS A 3 25.96 -4.22 -10.65
N LYS A 4 25.93 -2.94 -11.05
CA LYS A 4 25.49 -1.81 -10.22
C LYS A 4 24.08 -2.15 -9.72
N LYS A 5 23.96 -2.64 -8.48
CA LYS A 5 22.66 -2.89 -7.85
C LYS A 5 22.01 -1.51 -7.78
N MET A 6 20.96 -1.32 -8.58
CA MET A 6 20.17 -0.12 -8.52
C MET A 6 19.57 -0.07 -7.12
N GLU A 7 20.09 0.81 -6.27
CA GLU A 7 19.50 1.09 -4.97
C GLU A 7 18.15 1.74 -5.25
N ILE A 8 17.08 0.93 -5.22
CA ILE A 8 15.74 1.47 -5.11
C ILE A 8 15.65 1.99 -3.67
N ILE A 9 15.89 3.29 -3.55
CA ILE A 9 15.73 4.06 -2.32
C ILE A 9 14.25 3.97 -1.93
N GLY A 10 13.96 3.75 -0.64
CA GLY A 10 12.58 3.67 -0.15
C GLY A 10 11.72 4.87 -0.54
N GLU A 11 12.33 6.04 -0.77
CA GLU A 11 11.69 7.23 -1.34
C GLU A 11 11.03 6.98 -2.70
N ARG A 12 11.69 6.27 -3.63
CA ARG A 12 11.09 5.95 -4.95
C ARG A 12 9.91 5.00 -4.82
N ALA A 13 10.02 4.01 -3.93
CA ALA A 13 8.92 3.10 -3.65
C ALA A 13 7.74 3.86 -3.01
N ALA A 14 8.02 4.78 -2.08
CA ALA A 14 7.02 5.60 -1.41
C ALA A 14 6.31 6.55 -2.40
N ALA A 15 7.05 7.12 -3.36
CA ALA A 15 6.53 8.00 -4.40
C ALA A 15 5.49 7.31 -5.30
N VAL A 16 5.65 6.01 -5.54
CA VAL A 16 4.68 5.21 -6.28
C VAL A 16 3.66 4.50 -5.36
N GLY A 17 3.48 4.99 -4.14
CA GLY A 17 2.43 4.52 -3.23
C GLY A 17 2.76 3.26 -2.41
N TYR A 18 3.98 2.73 -2.47
CA TYR A 18 4.34 1.63 -1.55
C TYR A 18 4.44 2.12 -0.12
N ARG A 19 3.97 1.27 0.78
CA ARG A 19 4.12 1.39 2.23
C ARG A 19 4.57 0.06 2.81
N ARG A 20 5.34 0.11 3.90
CA ARG A 20 5.77 -1.10 4.61
C ARG A 20 4.62 -1.65 5.46
N ILE A 21 4.15 -2.84 5.12
CA ILE A 21 3.12 -3.55 5.88
C ILE A 21 3.68 -4.54 6.90
N SER A 22 4.94 -4.99 6.73
CA SER A 22 5.61 -5.88 7.69
C SER A 22 7.11 -5.60 7.79
N LYS A 23 7.58 -5.25 8.99
CA LYS A 23 9.01 -5.08 9.30
C LYS A 23 9.73 -6.43 9.40
N ARG A 24 9.07 -7.45 9.99
CA ARG A 24 9.64 -8.80 10.18
C ARG A 24 9.85 -9.51 8.86
N ASN A 25 8.83 -9.45 7.99
CA ASN A 25 8.84 -10.15 6.71
C ASN A 25 9.38 -9.26 5.57
N LYS A 26 9.79 -8.02 5.88
CA LYS A 26 10.34 -7.06 4.91
C LYS A 26 9.40 -6.83 3.71
N ILE A 27 8.10 -6.76 3.97
CA ILE A 27 7.08 -6.63 2.92
C ILE A 27 6.64 -5.17 2.79
N VAL A 28 6.61 -4.70 1.55
CA VAL A 28 5.97 -3.46 1.15
C VAL A 28 4.81 -3.76 0.20
N ALA A 29 3.77 -2.94 0.25
CA ALA A 29 2.60 -3.07 -0.61
C ALA A 29 2.03 -1.69 -0.94
N ARG A 30 1.34 -1.58 -2.07
CA ARG A 30 0.58 -0.39 -2.49
C ARG A 30 -0.86 -0.77 -2.77
N ILE A 31 -1.72 0.22 -2.93
CA ILE A 31 -3.02 -0.01 -3.58
C ILE A 31 -2.73 -0.20 -5.08
N ASP A 32 -3.18 -1.33 -5.62
CA ASP A 32 -2.76 -1.86 -6.91
C ASP A 32 -3.79 -1.70 -8.03
N ARG A 33 -4.98 -1.20 -7.67
CA ARG A 33 -6.12 -1.04 -8.57
C ARG A 33 -6.71 0.36 -8.43
N GLU A 34 -7.13 0.94 -9.54
CA GLU A 34 -7.83 2.23 -9.56
C GLU A 34 -9.23 2.11 -8.93
N ASP A 35 -9.92 1.00 -9.17
CA ASP A 35 -11.24 0.68 -8.65
C ASP A 35 -11.22 0.05 -7.23
N TRP A 36 -10.16 0.29 -6.45
CA TRP A 36 -9.97 -0.36 -5.14
C TRP A 36 -11.10 -0.11 -4.14
N LEU A 37 -11.76 1.06 -4.20
CA LEU A 37 -12.92 1.37 -3.36
C LEU A 37 -14.11 0.49 -3.72
N GLN A 38 -14.36 0.28 -5.00
CA GLN A 38 -15.43 -0.61 -5.47
C GLN A 38 -15.14 -2.06 -5.05
N HIS A 39 -13.90 -2.51 -5.25
CA HIS A 39 -13.45 -3.83 -4.81
C HIS A 39 -13.57 -4.02 -3.28
N MET A 40 -13.30 -2.98 -2.50
CA MET A 40 -13.49 -2.99 -1.04
C MET A 40 -14.95 -3.05 -0.65
N ALA A 41 -15.80 -2.25 -1.30
CA ALA A 41 -17.23 -2.24 -1.04
C ALA A 41 -17.83 -3.63 -1.29
N GLU A 42 -17.44 -4.27 -2.39
CA GLU A 42 -17.79 -5.66 -2.70
C GLU A 42 -17.26 -6.64 -1.64
N HIS A 43 -16.00 -6.50 -1.22
CA HIS A 43 -15.39 -7.37 -0.19
C HIS A 43 -16.08 -7.27 1.17
N PHE A 44 -16.57 -6.09 1.55
CA PHE A 44 -17.30 -5.87 2.81
C PHE A 44 -18.81 -6.02 2.68
N GLU A 45 -19.33 -6.31 1.48
CA GLU A 45 -20.77 -6.35 1.18
C GLU A 45 -21.49 -5.04 1.56
N LEU A 46 -20.83 -3.90 1.34
CA LEU A 46 -21.33 -2.56 1.63
C LEU A 46 -21.63 -1.79 0.34
N GLY A 47 -22.54 -0.82 0.43
CA GLY A 47 -22.66 0.20 -0.62
C GLY A 47 -21.39 1.06 -0.69
N LEU A 48 -20.99 1.49 -1.89
CA LEU A 48 -19.81 2.35 -2.08
C LEU A 48 -19.88 3.62 -1.21
N MET A 49 -21.05 4.25 -1.12
CA MET A 49 -21.26 5.44 -0.30
C MET A 49 -21.15 5.15 1.21
N GLU A 50 -21.55 3.96 1.65
CA GLU A 50 -21.42 3.53 3.05
C GLU A 50 -19.96 3.31 3.41
N LEU A 51 -19.18 2.69 2.51
CA LEU A 51 -17.73 2.56 2.67
C LEU A 51 -17.06 3.94 2.77
N VAL A 52 -17.40 4.87 1.87
CA VAL A 52 -16.85 6.24 1.88
C VAL A 52 -17.21 6.97 3.19
N ALA A 53 -18.43 6.83 3.69
CA ALA A 53 -18.82 7.39 4.98
C ALA A 53 -17.97 6.82 6.13
N ALA A 54 -17.78 5.49 6.16
CA ALA A 54 -16.97 4.83 7.18
C ALA A 54 -15.47 5.21 7.10
N MET A 55 -14.95 5.45 5.88
CA MET A 55 -13.59 5.97 5.68
C MET A 55 -13.39 7.36 6.29
N ASN A 56 -14.40 8.22 6.24
CA ASN A 56 -14.34 9.55 6.87
C ASN A 56 -14.28 9.46 8.40
N GLU A 57 -14.83 8.41 9.01
CA GLU A 57 -14.75 8.18 10.45
C GLU A 57 -13.41 7.55 10.88
N LYS A 58 -12.75 6.81 9.97
CA LYS A 58 -11.50 6.07 10.22
C LYS A 58 -10.49 6.31 9.10
N THR A 59 -9.94 7.53 9.08
CA THR A 59 -8.97 7.95 8.06
C THR A 59 -7.80 6.95 7.97
N GLY A 60 -7.53 6.44 6.77
CA GLY A 60 -6.38 5.58 6.48
C GLY A 60 -6.52 4.11 6.88
N PHE A 61 -7.54 3.75 7.67
CA PHE A 61 -7.79 2.36 8.08
C PHE A 61 -8.07 1.45 6.88
N TYR A 62 -8.94 1.90 5.97
CA TYR A 62 -9.39 1.10 4.84
C TYR A 62 -8.30 0.97 3.77
N GLU A 63 -7.50 2.01 3.57
CA GLU A 63 -6.33 2.01 2.70
C GLU A 63 -5.26 1.04 3.22
N ASP A 64 -4.99 1.06 4.53
CA ASP A 64 -4.05 0.13 5.15
C ASP A 64 -4.58 -1.32 5.10
N TYR A 65 -5.88 -1.51 5.37
CA TYR A 65 -6.53 -2.81 5.24
C TYR A 65 -6.37 -3.35 3.81
N TYR A 66 -6.66 -2.53 2.80
CA TYR A 66 -6.52 -2.92 1.41
C TYR A 66 -5.08 -3.36 1.09
N ARG A 67 -4.08 -2.54 1.45
CA ARG A 67 -2.66 -2.88 1.23
C ARG A 67 -2.25 -4.18 1.89
N ARG A 68 -2.75 -4.45 3.10
CA ARG A 68 -2.38 -5.64 3.89
C ARG A 68 -3.06 -6.91 3.41
N ASN A 69 -4.31 -6.81 2.94
CA ASN A 69 -5.19 -7.97 2.78
C ASN A 69 -5.62 -8.21 1.33
N LEU A 70 -5.90 -7.17 0.56
CA LEU A 70 -6.53 -7.29 -0.76
C LEU A 70 -5.58 -7.05 -1.92
N SER A 71 -4.60 -6.14 -1.74
CA SER A 71 -3.61 -5.83 -2.77
C SER A 71 -2.82 -7.07 -3.18
N LYS A 72 -2.66 -7.24 -4.50
CA LYS A 72 -1.80 -8.23 -5.12
C LYS A 72 -0.40 -7.69 -5.43
N ASP A 73 -0.21 -6.37 -5.39
CA ASP A 73 1.09 -5.73 -5.55
C ASP A 73 1.84 -5.65 -4.20
N ARG A 74 2.31 -6.82 -3.77
CA ARG A 74 3.09 -7.02 -2.54
C ARG A 74 4.49 -7.49 -2.91
N GLN A 75 5.51 -6.84 -2.36
CA GLN A 75 6.91 -7.14 -2.66
C GLN A 75 7.68 -7.40 -1.37
N GLU A 76 8.41 -8.52 -1.34
CA GLU A 76 9.48 -8.72 -0.37
C GLU A 76 10.72 -7.95 -0.84
N VAL A 77 11.26 -7.12 0.04
CA VAL A 77 12.40 -6.25 -0.26
C VAL A 77 13.56 -6.51 0.70
N SER A 78 14.73 -5.93 0.40
CA SER A 78 15.85 -5.98 1.34
C SER A 78 15.50 -5.33 2.68
N LEU A 79 16.21 -5.70 3.75
CA LEU A 79 16.04 -5.06 5.06
C LEU A 79 16.30 -3.54 5.00
N ILE A 80 17.28 -3.11 4.21
CA ILE A 80 17.65 -1.70 4.04
C ILE A 80 16.49 -0.95 3.34
N THR A 81 15.96 -1.51 2.25
CA THR A 81 14.81 -0.95 1.53
C THR A 81 13.57 -0.89 2.42
N SER A 82 13.23 -1.98 3.12
CA SER A 82 12.09 -2.02 4.05
C SER A 82 12.20 -0.95 5.14
N ARG A 83 13.40 -0.64 5.62
CA ARG A 83 13.61 0.39 6.65
C ARG A 83 13.46 1.82 6.12
N THR A 84 13.67 2.04 4.82
CA THR A 84 13.55 3.36 4.17
C THR A 84 12.15 3.64 3.62
N VAL A 85 11.33 2.61 3.38
CA VAL A 85 9.91 2.80 3.02
C VAL A 85 9.09 3.13 4.28
N PRO A 86 8.25 4.19 4.26
CA PRO A 86 7.41 4.55 5.40
C PRO A 86 6.44 3.43 5.75
N SER A 87 6.11 3.33 7.04
CA SER A 87 5.13 2.35 7.54
C SER A 87 3.77 2.61 6.93
N SER A 88 2.98 1.56 6.71
CA SER A 88 1.62 1.71 6.20
C SER A 88 0.60 2.16 7.24
N PHE A 89 0.92 2.02 8.53
CA PHE A 89 0.17 2.39 9.74
C PHE A 89 -0.92 3.45 9.52
N GLU A 90 -2.09 3.01 9.04
CA GLU A 90 -3.24 3.85 8.72
C GLU A 90 -2.92 5.06 7.82
N ASP A 91 -2.03 4.88 6.85
CA ASP A 91 -1.68 5.91 5.87
C ASP A 91 -2.85 6.09 4.87
N PRO A 92 -3.38 7.29 4.65
CA PRO A 92 -4.55 7.49 3.77
C PRO A 92 -4.22 7.53 2.28
N THR A 93 -3.01 7.12 1.87
CA THR A 93 -2.65 7.14 0.44
C THR A 93 -3.51 6.13 -0.32
N GLY A 94 -4.28 6.63 -1.27
CA GLY A 94 -5.08 5.85 -2.21
C GLY A 94 -4.26 5.13 -3.29
N TYR A 95 -4.92 4.77 -4.38
CA TYR A 95 -4.25 4.34 -5.60
C TYR A 95 -3.38 5.47 -6.16
N VAL A 96 -2.11 5.17 -6.41
CA VAL A 96 -1.22 6.01 -7.20
C VAL A 96 -1.10 5.35 -8.57
N PRO A 97 -1.03 6.06 -9.71
CA PRO A 97 -0.70 5.45 -11.00
C PRO A 97 0.74 4.92 -11.05
N LYS A 98 1.07 4.09 -12.05
CA LYS A 98 2.45 3.80 -12.42
C LYS A 98 2.71 4.59 -13.70
N ASP A 99 3.59 5.59 -13.63
CA ASP A 99 4.10 6.28 -14.82
C ASP A 99 4.80 5.30 -15.78
#